data_AF-A0A661WGF1-F1
#
_entry.id   AF-A0A661WGF1-F1
#
_cell.length_a   1.000
_cell.length_b   1.000
_cell.length_c   1.000
_cell.angle_alpha   90.00
_cell.angle_beta   90.00
_cell.angle_gamma   90.00
#
_symmetry.space_group_name_H-M   'P 1'
#
loop_
_entity.id
_entity.type
_entity.pdbx_description
1 polymer ?
#
loop_
_entity_poly.entity_id
_entity_poly.type
_entity_poly.pdbx_seq_one_letter_code
_entity_poly.pdbx_strand_id
1 'polypeptide(L)' 'MTEIKPIKSNLEFGILDKAQIAEIRAATLTILEEVGIHFPSEKALRIFSEHGADVNMSTQIV' A
#
# COMPACT_ATOMS: atom_id res chain seq x y z
N MET A 1 35.86 -5.10 -19.67
CA MET A 1 34.80 -4.42 -18.90
C MET A 1 34.38 -5.37 -17.79
N THR A 2 34.52 -4.95 -16.53
CA THR A 2 34.09 -5.77 -15.39
C THR A 2 32.60 -5.53 -15.17
N GLU A 3 31.80 -6.60 -15.24
CA GLU A 3 30.35 -6.57 -15.00
C GLU A 3 30.09 -6.59 -13.49
N ILE A 4 29.47 -5.54 -12.95
CA ILE A 4 29.08 -5.50 -11.53
C ILE A 4 27.76 -6.27 -11.39
N LYS A 5 27.78 -7.35 -10.61
CA LYS A 5 26.58 -8.16 -10.31
C LYS A 5 25.98 -7.75 -8.97
N PRO A 6 24.64 -7.80 -8.80
CA PRO A 6 24.01 -7.53 -7.52
C PRO A 6 24.49 -8.50 -6.43
N ILE A 7 24.79 -7.96 -5.25
CA ILE A 7 25.12 -8.77 -4.07
C ILE A 7 23.81 -9.36 -3.53
N LYS A 8 23.76 -10.68 -3.38
CA LYS A 8 22.66 -11.38 -2.72
C LYS A 8 23.08 -11.72 -1.29
N SER A 9 22.42 -11.13 -0.31
CA SER A 9 22.57 -11.51 1.10
C SER A 9 21.77 -12.79 1.37
N ASN A 10 22.36 -13.73 2.10
CA ASN A 10 21.67 -14.92 2.59
C ASN A 10 21.10 -14.71 4.01
N LEU A 11 21.19 -13.50 4.56
CA LEU A 11 20.68 -13.16 5.90
C LEU A 11 19.27 -12.56 5.76
N GLU A 12 18.28 -13.27 6.28
CA GLU A 12 16.91 -12.81 6.46
C GLU A 12 16.55 -12.86 7.96
N PHE A 13 16.07 -11.75 8.52
CA PHE A 13 15.68 -11.66 9.92
C PHE A 13 14.15 -11.63 10.04
N GLY A 14 13.58 -12.72 10.54
CA GLY A 14 12.15 -12.80 10.89
C GLY A 14 11.86 -12.10 12.21
N ILE A 15 11.90 -10.77 12.22
CA ILE A 15 11.64 -9.95 13.43
C ILE A 15 10.18 -10.08 13.87
N LEU A 16 9.27 -10.20 12.91
CA LEU A 16 7.84 -10.39 13.16
C LEU A 16 7.44 -11.82 12.85
N ASP A 17 6.61 -12.39 13.70
CA ASP A 17 5.95 -13.66 13.42
C ASP A 17 4.76 -13.48 12.46
N LYS A 18 4.19 -14.61 12.02
CA LYS A 18 3.07 -14.61 11.07
C LYS A 18 1.81 -13.94 11.63
N ALA A 19 1.57 -14.04 12.94
CA ALA A 19 0.40 -13.43 13.56
C ALA A 19 0.56 -11.90 13.61
N GLN A 20 1.74 -11.41 13.96
CA GLN A 20 2.06 -9.98 13.95
C GLN A 20 1.98 -9.38 12.53
N ILE A 21 2.44 -10.11 11.51
CA ILE A 21 2.29 -9.68 10.10
C ILE A 21 0.80 -9.62 9.71
N ALA A 22 0.00 -10.61 10.13
CA ALA A 22 -1.43 -10.63 9.87
C ALA A 22 -2.16 -9.47 10.56
N GLU A 23 -1.76 -9.12 11.79
CA GLU A 23 -2.29 -7.99 12.55
C GLU A 23 -2.03 -6.66 11.84
N ILE A 24 -0.78 -6.42 11.39
CA ILE A 24 -0.44 -5.20 10.63
C ILE A 24 -1.27 -5.12 9.34
N ARG A 25 -1.46 -6.23 8.64
CA ARG A 25 -2.31 -6.27 7.43
C ARG A 25 -3.75 -5.91 7.76
N ALA A 26 -4.33 -6.49 8.81
CA ALA A 26 -5.71 -6.21 9.21
C ALA A 26 -5.90 -4.74 9.61
N ALA A 27 -4.98 -4.19 10.41
CA ALA A 27 -4.98 -2.79 10.79
C ALA A 27 -4.85 -1.86 9.56
N THR A 28 -3.98 -2.22 8.61
CA THR A 28 -3.83 -1.47 7.36
C THR A 28 -5.12 -1.45 6.55
N LEU A 29 -5.79 -2.60 6.41
CA LEU A 29 -7.08 -2.68 5.71
C LEU A 29 -8.16 -1.87 6.41
N THR A 30 -8.19 -1.88 7.74
CA THR A 30 -9.11 -1.07 8.53
C THR A 30 -8.92 0.43 8.25
N ILE A 31 -7.67 0.91 8.20
CA ILE A 31 -7.38 2.30 7.85
C ILE A 31 -7.83 2.63 6.43
N LEU A 32 -7.57 1.75 5.46
CA LEU A 32 -8.01 1.96 4.08
C LEU A 32 -9.54 2.04 3.97
N GLU A 33 -10.28 1.25 4.74
CA GLU A 33 -11.74 1.20 4.70
C GLU A 33 -12.41 2.34 5.49
N GLU A 34 -11.90 2.66 6.68
CA GLU A 34 -12.55 3.62 7.59
C GLU A 34 -12.08 5.07 7.39
N VAL A 35 -10.84 5.26 6.93
CA VAL A 35 -10.20 6.58 6.79
C VAL A 35 -9.93 6.92 5.32
N GLY A 36 -9.52 5.95 4.52
CA GLY A 36 -9.12 6.14 3.13
C GLY A 36 -7.76 6.83 2.97
N ILE A 37 -7.41 7.15 1.73
CA ILE A 37 -6.17 7.84 1.35
C ILE A 37 -6.49 9.08 0.53
N HIS A 38 -5.83 10.20 0.85
CA HIS A 38 -5.94 11.42 0.07
C HIS A 38 -5.13 11.34 -1.23
N PHE A 39 -5.81 11.48 -2.37
CA PHE A 39 -5.22 11.53 -3.70
C PHE A 39 -5.49 12.89 -4.37
N PRO A 40 -4.51 13.81 -4.40
CA PRO A 40 -4.72 15.15 -4.96
C PRO A 40 -4.85 15.16 -6.50
N SER A 41 -4.60 14.03 -7.16
CA SER A 41 -4.66 13.90 -8.61
C SER A 41 -6.06 13.50 -9.07
N GLU A 42 -6.72 14.38 -9.82
CA GLU A 42 -8.03 14.08 -10.44
C GLU A 42 -7.99 12.83 -11.33
N LYS A 43 -6.88 12.62 -12.05
CA LYS A 43 -6.67 11.40 -12.85
C LYS A 43 -6.69 10.15 -11.98
N ALA A 44 -6.06 10.18 -10.81
CA ALA A 44 -6.04 9.04 -9.90
C ALA A 44 -7.43 8.79 -9.31
N LEU A 45 -8.12 9.83 -8.84
CA LEU A 45 -9.49 9.75 -8.32
C LEU A 45 -10.44 9.11 -9.34
N ARG A 46 -10.35 9.51 -10.61
CA ARG A 46 -11.14 8.92 -11.69
C ARG A 46 -10.84 7.43 -11.89
N ILE A 47 -9.56 7.05 -11.91
CA ILE A 47 -9.17 5.64 -12.03
C ILE A 47 -9.75 4.81 -10.89
N PHE A 48 -9.65 5.28 -9.64
CA PHE A 48 -10.20 4.57 -8.50
C PHE A 48 -11.72 4.40 -8.56
N SER A 49 -12.44 5.48 -8.92
CA SER A 49 -13.89 5.44 -9.11
C SER A 49 -14.30 4.47 -10.25
N GLU A 50 -13.56 4.46 -11.37
CA GLU A 50 -13.78 3.54 -12.49
C GLU A 50 -13.57 2.06 -12.09
N HIS A 51 -12.78 1.79 -11.05
CA HIS A 51 -12.49 0.44 -10.54
C HIS A 51 -13.29 0.09 -9.28
N GLY A 52 -14.30 0.90 -8.92
CA GLY A 52 -15.27 0.60 -7.87
C GLY A 52 -14.85 0.98 -6.45
N ALA A 53 -13.82 1.81 -6.28
CA ALA A 53 -13.53 2.42 -4.99
C ALA A 53 -14.56 3.52 -4.66
N ASP A 54 -14.83 3.73 -3.38
CA ASP A 54 -15.65 4.85 -2.91
C ASP A 54 -14.81 6.13 -2.94
N VAL A 55 -15.13 7.06 -3.83
CA VAL A 55 -14.31 8.26 -4.04
C VAL A 55 -15.09 9.50 -3.66
N ASN A 56 -14.61 10.20 -2.64
CA ASN A 56 -15.09 11.52 -2.30
C ASN A 56 -14.30 12.58 -3.09
N MET A 57 -14.89 13.08 -4.18
CA MET A 57 -14.27 14.09 -5.05
C MET A 57 -14.04 15.45 -4.37
N SER A 58 -14.81 15.77 -3.31
CA SER A 58 -14.68 17.05 -2.61
C SER A 58 -13.51 17.08 -1.63
N THR A 59 -13.29 15.98 -0.91
CA THR A 59 -12.15 15.82 0.02
C THR A 59 -10.94 15.17 -0.65
N GLN A 60 -11.14 14.64 -1.87
CA GLN A 60 -10.16 13.88 -2.64
C GLN A 60 -9.65 12.63 -1.88
N ILE A 61 -10.54 12.01 -1.10
CA ILE A 61 -10.26 10.77 -0.37
C ILE A 61 -10.87 9.60 -1.16
N VAL A 62 -10.09 8.52 -1.28
CA VAL A 62 -10.46 7.22 -1.83
C VAL A 62 -10.40 6.18 -0.74
#